data_AF-A0A8D8E5N1-F1
#
_entry.id   AF-A0A8D8E5N1-F1
#
_cell.length_a   1.000
_cell.length_b   1.000
_cell.length_c   1.000
_cell.angle_alpha   90.00
_cell.angle_beta   90.00
_cell.angle_gamma   90.00
#
_symmetry.space_group_name_H-M   'P 1'
#
loop_
_entity.id
_entity.type
_entity.pdbx_description
1 polymer ?
#
loop_
_entity_poly.entity_id
_entity_poly.type
_entity_poly.pdbx_seq_one_letter_code
_entity_poly.pdbx_strand_id
1 'polypeptide(L)'
;KNVLRFWLGKGVDGFRVDAVPWMFEDEQLRDEPPSGLSPDNPLRPEYLNRIYTRDLPEAVDMVYQWREVMDEYRKNHGGDTRVLMTEAWSDLPIVATYFNDSNGRLGSQMPFNF
;
A
#
# COMPACT_ATOMS: atom_id res chain seq x y z
N LYS A 1 12.04 -4.79 -6.87
CA LYS A 1 11.84 -5.37 -5.51
C LYS A 1 13.14 -5.90 -4.88
N ASN A 2 14.29 -5.23 -5.09
CA ASN A 2 15.61 -5.71 -4.65
C ASN A 2 15.89 -5.37 -3.17
N VAL A 3 15.41 -4.21 -2.71
CA VAL A 3 15.57 -3.76 -1.31
C VAL A 3 14.94 -4.77 -0.33
N LEU A 4 13.73 -5.26 -0.63
CA LEU A 4 13.10 -6.31 0.18
C LEU A 4 13.98 -7.57 0.28
N ARG A 5 14.45 -8.08 -0.87
CA ARG A 5 15.30 -9.28 -0.92
C ARG A 5 16.63 -9.09 -0.20
N PHE A 6 17.23 -7.90 -0.31
CA PHE A 6 18.46 -7.57 0.39
C PHE A 6 18.29 -7.69 1.91
N TRP A 7 17.25 -7.05 2.47
CA TRP A 7 17.01 -7.08 3.91
C TRP A 7 16.54 -8.46 4.39
N LEU A 8 15.74 -9.19 3.61
CA LEU A 8 15.43 -10.60 3.89
C LEU A 8 16.69 -11.46 3.95
N GLY A 9 17.66 -11.23 3.03
CA GLY A 9 18.98 -11.87 3.04
C GLY A 9 19.85 -11.52 4.26
N LYS A 10 19.52 -10.44 4.98
CA LYS A 10 20.13 -10.06 6.25
C LYS A 10 19.43 -10.65 7.47
N GLY A 11 18.33 -11.38 7.27
CA GLY A 11 17.62 -12.10 8.33
C GLY A 11 16.52 -11.32 9.02
N VAL A 12 15.99 -10.24 8.43
CA VAL A 12 14.79 -9.58 8.99
C VAL A 12 13.57 -10.50 8.90
N ASP A 13 12.70 -10.45 9.89
CA ASP A 13 11.49 -11.30 9.96
C ASP A 13 10.30 -10.72 9.20
N GLY A 14 10.38 -9.50 8.68
CA GLY A 14 9.29 -8.86 7.97
C GLY A 14 9.48 -7.36 7.78
N PHE A 15 8.44 -6.73 7.27
CA PHE A 15 8.40 -5.29 6.99
C PHE A 15 7.05 -4.70 7.39
N ARG A 16 7.09 -3.49 7.94
CA ARG A 16 5.98 -2.53 7.88
C ARG A 16 6.27 -1.56 6.73
N VAL A 17 5.32 -1.40 5.82
CA VAL A 17 5.42 -0.41 4.73
C VAL A 17 4.58 0.79 5.07
N ASP A 18 5.24 1.95 5.07
CA ASP A 18 4.69 3.26 5.40
C ASP A 18 3.93 3.86 4.22
N ALA A 19 2.90 4.68 4.51
CA ALA A 19 2.22 5.55 3.55
C ALA A 19 1.78 4.90 2.22
N VAL A 20 1.35 3.63 2.25
CA VAL A 20 1.01 2.84 1.04
C VAL A 20 -0.02 3.52 0.12
N PRO A 21 -1.07 4.20 0.62
CA PRO A 21 -2.05 4.89 -0.22
C PRO A 21 -1.49 5.92 -1.21
N TRP A 22 -0.28 6.44 -0.96
CA TRP A 22 0.32 7.55 -1.70
C TRP A 22 1.39 7.09 -2.70
N MET A 23 1.40 5.80 -3.05
CA MET A 23 2.50 5.22 -3.84
C MET A 23 2.42 5.51 -5.34
N PHE A 24 1.22 5.81 -5.83
CA PHE A 24 0.94 6.05 -7.24
C PHE A 24 0.07 7.29 -7.42
N GLU A 25 0.30 7.97 -8.53
CA GLU A 25 -0.46 9.13 -8.98
C GLU A 25 -0.88 8.97 -10.45
N ASP A 26 -1.86 9.77 -10.88
CA ASP A 26 -2.40 9.78 -12.23
C ASP A 26 -1.34 10.13 -13.29
N GLU A 27 -1.13 9.22 -14.25
CA GLU A 27 -0.15 9.40 -15.33
C GLU A 27 -0.49 10.57 -16.27
N GLN A 28 -1.77 10.96 -16.34
CA GLN A 28 -2.21 12.09 -17.16
C GLN A 28 -2.00 13.44 -16.46
N LEU A 29 -1.55 13.45 -15.20
CA LEU A 29 -1.31 14.65 -14.41
C LEU A 29 -2.52 15.59 -14.37
N ARG A 30 -3.74 15.01 -14.29
CA ARG A 30 -4.97 15.79 -14.22
C ARG A 30 -5.10 16.51 -12.89
N ASP A 31 -5.71 17.70 -12.93
CA ASP A 31 -6.02 18.46 -11.73
C ASP A 31 -7.03 17.71 -10.86
N GLU A 32 -6.79 17.70 -9.55
CA GLU A 32 -7.76 17.19 -8.58
C GLU A 32 -8.97 18.13 -8.48
N PRO A 33 -10.19 17.57 -8.39
CA PRO A 33 -11.37 18.40 -8.16
C PRO A 33 -11.35 18.97 -6.73
N PRO A 34 -11.93 20.17 -6.51
CA PRO A 34 -12.16 20.69 -5.16
C PRO A 34 -13.00 19.72 -4.33
N SER A 35 -12.64 19.53 -3.06
CA SER A 35 -13.40 18.66 -2.13
C SER A 35 -14.68 19.31 -1.60
N GLY A 36 -14.75 20.64 -1.66
CA GLY A 36 -15.77 21.45 -0.97
C GLY A 36 -15.43 21.76 0.49
N LEU A 37 -14.32 21.23 1.03
CA LEU A 37 -13.80 21.53 2.36
C LEU A 37 -12.78 22.67 2.31
N SER A 38 -12.70 23.48 3.38
CA SER A 38 -11.80 24.63 3.49
C SER A 38 -11.80 25.54 2.24
N PRO A 39 -12.98 25.92 1.69
CA PRO A 39 -13.07 26.59 0.38
C PRO A 39 -12.38 27.95 0.33
N ASP A 40 -12.10 28.54 1.49
CA ASP A 40 -11.44 29.82 1.70
C ASP A 40 -9.91 29.74 1.70
N ASN A 41 -9.33 28.54 1.76
CA ASN A 41 -7.88 28.37 1.85
C ASN A 41 -7.37 27.19 0.98
N PRO A 42 -6.87 27.48 -0.24
CA PRO A 42 -6.39 26.45 -1.15
C PRO A 42 -5.11 25.73 -0.70
N LEU A 43 -4.44 26.23 0.36
CA LEU A 43 -3.23 25.60 0.91
C LEU A 43 -3.54 24.52 1.96
N ARG A 44 -4.81 24.33 2.32
CA ARG A 44 -5.23 23.29 3.26
C ARG A 44 -5.17 21.90 2.59
N PRO A 45 -4.60 20.87 3.25
CA PRO A 45 -4.54 19.52 2.68
C PRO A 45 -5.87 18.98 2.20
N GLU A 46 -6.95 19.29 2.94
CA GLU A 46 -8.33 18.88 2.67
C GLU A 46 -9.01 19.66 1.54
N TYR A 47 -8.40 20.70 0.97
CA TYR A 47 -9.01 21.53 -0.08
C TYR A 47 -9.35 20.73 -1.36
N LEU A 48 -8.52 19.73 -1.69
CA LEU A 48 -8.67 18.90 -2.88
C LEU A 48 -9.17 17.51 -2.53
N ASN A 49 -10.05 16.97 -3.38
CA ASN A 49 -10.45 15.57 -3.32
C ASN A 49 -9.42 14.73 -4.08
N ARG A 50 -8.65 13.94 -3.33
CA ARG A 50 -7.41 13.27 -3.80
C ARG A 50 -7.65 12.02 -4.65
N ILE A 51 -8.51 12.12 -5.68
CA ILE A 51 -8.89 10.99 -6.54
C ILE A 51 -7.77 10.55 -7.51
N TYR A 52 -6.73 11.38 -7.66
CA TYR A 52 -5.64 11.15 -8.61
C TYR A 52 -4.28 10.91 -7.95
N THR A 53 -4.16 11.07 -6.63
CA THR A 53 -2.86 10.91 -5.95
C THR A 53 -2.92 10.02 -4.71
N ARG A 54 -4.07 9.41 -4.42
CA ARG A 54 -4.28 8.61 -3.23
C ARG A 54 -5.21 7.44 -3.52
N ASP A 55 -4.94 6.30 -2.88
CA ASP A 55 -5.79 5.12 -2.89
C ASP A 55 -6.04 4.56 -4.31
N LEU A 56 -5.09 4.79 -5.22
CA LEU A 56 -5.15 4.23 -6.57
C LEU A 56 -4.96 2.69 -6.52
N PRO A 57 -5.69 1.91 -7.35
CA PRO A 57 -5.63 0.44 -7.33
C PRO A 57 -4.22 -0.15 -7.48
N GLU A 58 -3.34 0.57 -8.19
CA GLU A 58 -1.93 0.21 -8.41
C GLU A 58 -1.15 0.09 -7.10
N ALA A 59 -1.50 0.89 -6.08
CA ALA A 59 -0.88 0.81 -4.76
C ALA A 59 -1.20 -0.54 -4.08
N VAL A 60 -2.45 -0.99 -4.19
CA VAL A 60 -2.90 -2.28 -3.67
C VAL A 60 -2.25 -3.44 -4.46
N ASP A 61 -2.19 -3.33 -5.79
CA ASP A 61 -1.51 -4.30 -6.64
C ASP A 61 -0.03 -4.47 -6.25
N MET A 62 0.66 -3.37 -5.95
CA MET A 62 2.05 -3.41 -5.51
C MET A 62 2.21 -4.15 -4.17
N VAL A 63 1.23 -4.06 -3.26
CA VAL A 63 1.24 -4.83 -2.00
C VAL A 63 1.12 -6.33 -2.26
N TYR A 64 0.24 -6.76 -3.16
CA TYR A 64 0.15 -8.17 -3.57
C TYR A 64 1.47 -8.66 -4.18
N GLN A 65 2.04 -7.84 -5.04
CA GLN A 65 3.33 -8.05 -5.65
C GLN A 65 4.48 -8.15 -4.63
N TRP A 66 4.45 -7.43 -3.51
CA TRP A 66 5.42 -7.57 -2.43
C TRP A 66 5.17 -8.82 -1.61
N ARG A 67 3.90 -9.17 -1.35
CA ARG A 67 3.55 -10.41 -0.67
C ARG A 67 4.09 -11.63 -1.40
N GLU A 68 3.97 -11.66 -2.73
CA GLU A 68 4.56 -12.71 -3.58
C GLU A 68 6.07 -12.85 -3.38
N VAL A 69 6.81 -11.74 -3.22
CA VAL A 69 8.26 -11.79 -2.95
C VAL A 69 8.55 -12.46 -1.61
N MET A 70 7.73 -12.20 -0.60
CA MET A 70 7.93 -12.76 0.75
C MET A 70 7.69 -14.26 0.75
N ASP A 71 6.60 -14.68 0.10
CA ASP A 71 6.21 -16.08 -0.03
C ASP A 71 7.22 -16.85 -0.90
N GLU A 72 7.68 -16.26 -2.02
CA GLU A 72 8.75 -16.81 -2.86
C GLU A 72 10.06 -16.95 -2.07
N TYR A 73 10.44 -15.92 -1.30
CA TYR A 73 11.66 -15.95 -0.50
C TYR A 73 11.62 -17.10 0.52
N ARG A 74 10.51 -17.23 1.27
CA ARG A 74 10.33 -18.34 2.22
C ARG A 74 10.35 -19.70 1.51
N LYS A 75 9.67 -19.83 0.37
CA LYS A 75 9.66 -21.08 -0.41
C LYS A 75 11.07 -21.51 -0.80
N ASN A 76 11.94 -20.57 -1.15
CA ASN A 76 13.30 -20.84 -1.63
C ASN A 76 14.33 -21.01 -0.49
N HIS A 77 14.12 -20.42 0.68
CA HIS A 77 15.11 -20.40 1.77
C HIS A 77 14.66 -21.14 3.04
N GLY A 78 13.39 -21.57 3.09
CA GLY A 78 12.80 -22.18 4.28
C GLY A 78 12.62 -21.20 5.45
N GLY A 79 12.46 -21.77 6.64
CA GLY A 79 12.26 -21.02 7.88
C GLY A 79 10.84 -20.50 8.08
N ASP A 80 10.74 -19.63 9.10
CA ASP A 80 9.47 -19.02 9.51
C ASP A 80 8.94 -18.04 8.46
N THR A 81 7.62 -17.81 8.54
CA THR A 81 6.93 -16.85 7.66
C THR A 81 7.47 -15.44 7.86
N ARG A 82 7.70 -14.74 6.74
CA ARG A 82 8.07 -13.32 6.76
C ARG A 82 6.81 -12.46 6.69
N VAL A 83 6.66 -11.54 7.64
CA VAL A 83 5.43 -10.75 7.79
C VAL A 83 5.50 -9.48 6.94
N LEU A 84 4.40 -9.16 6.27
CA LEU A 84 4.13 -7.88 5.63
C LEU A 84 3.00 -7.17 6.35
N MET A 85 3.26 -5.96 6.82
CA MET A 85 2.26 -5.06 7.37
C MET A 85 2.22 -3.78 6.53
N THR A 86 1.05 -3.18 6.37
CA THR A 86 0.88 -1.93 5.61
C THR A 86 0.24 -0.87 6.48
N GLU A 87 0.73 0.35 6.38
CA GLU A 87 0.04 1.52 6.88
C GLU A 87 -0.78 2.14 5.75
N ALA A 88 -2.08 2.26 6.00
CA ALA A 88 -3.00 2.99 5.15
C ALA A 88 -4.02 3.73 6.01
N TRP A 89 -3.93 5.06 6.02
CA TRP A 89 -5.02 5.90 6.49
C TRP A 89 -6.00 6.05 5.34
N SER A 90 -6.95 5.13 5.21
CA SER A 90 -7.90 5.06 4.08
C SER A 90 -9.25 4.53 4.55
N ASP A 91 -10.28 4.66 3.71
CA ASP A 91 -11.60 4.12 4.02
C ASP A 91 -11.55 2.59 4.15
N LEU A 92 -12.38 2.04 5.04
CA LEU A 92 -12.38 0.61 5.36
C LEU A 92 -12.48 -0.31 4.13
N PRO A 93 -13.31 -0.03 3.10
CA PRO A 93 -13.33 -0.85 1.89
C PRO A 93 -11.99 -0.93 1.17
N ILE A 94 -11.22 0.18 1.16
CA ILE A 94 -9.87 0.20 0.59
C ILE A 94 -8.91 -0.57 1.48
N VAL A 95 -8.95 -0.34 2.80
CA VAL A 95 -8.09 -1.05 3.76
C VAL A 95 -8.28 -2.57 3.66
N ALA A 96 -9.52 -3.03 3.47
CA ALA A 96 -9.84 -4.44 3.31
C ALA A 96 -9.15 -5.08 2.09
N THR A 97 -8.94 -4.32 1.01
CA THR A 97 -8.25 -4.84 -0.19
C THR A 97 -6.79 -5.20 0.07
N TYR A 98 -6.13 -4.59 1.05
CA TYR A 98 -4.72 -4.90 1.37
C TYR A 98 -4.54 -6.31 1.97
N PHE A 99 -5.60 -6.99 2.39
CA PHE A 99 -5.53 -8.39 2.83
C PHE A 99 -5.47 -9.37 1.66
N ASN A 100 -6.39 -9.22 0.69
CA ASN A 100 -6.47 -10.05 -0.51
C ASN A 100 -7.41 -9.41 -1.55
N ASP A 101 -7.26 -9.83 -2.80
CA ASP A 101 -8.22 -9.53 -3.87
C ASP A 101 -9.38 -10.54 -3.92
N SER A 102 -10.37 -10.27 -4.77
CA SER A 102 -11.55 -11.14 -4.96
C SER A 102 -11.24 -12.51 -5.58
N ASN A 103 -10.04 -12.70 -6.15
CA ASN A 103 -9.58 -13.96 -6.72
C ASN A 103 -8.69 -14.76 -5.74
N GLY A 104 -8.52 -14.27 -4.51
CA GLY A 104 -7.70 -14.90 -3.48
C GLY A 104 -6.20 -14.59 -3.57
N ARG A 105 -5.79 -13.61 -4.39
CA ARG A 105 -4.41 -13.12 -4.39
C ARG A 105 -4.14 -12.44 -3.06
N LEU A 106 -3.10 -12.88 -2.37
CA LEU A 106 -2.81 -12.45 -1.00
C LEU A 106 -2.04 -11.13 -0.99
N GLY A 107 -2.39 -10.26 -0.05
CA GLY A 107 -1.65 -9.06 0.28
C GLY A 107 -0.94 -9.14 1.62
N SER A 108 -0.84 -7.98 2.27
CA SER A 108 -0.28 -7.86 3.60
C SER A 108 -1.07 -8.69 4.61
N GLN A 109 -0.38 -9.33 5.53
CA GLN A 109 -1.03 -10.10 6.59
C GLN A 109 -1.77 -9.20 7.57
N MET A 110 -1.27 -7.96 7.76
CA MET A 110 -1.82 -7.00 8.73
C MET A 110 -1.72 -5.57 8.17
N PRO A 111 -2.73 -5.11 7.40
CA PRO A 111 -3.02 -3.69 7.30
C PRO A 111 -3.30 -3.16 8.71
N PHE A 112 -2.64 -2.06 9.10
CA PHE A 112 -2.85 -1.46 10.41
C PHE A 112 -4.29 -0.93 10.54
N ASN A 113 -4.89 -1.13 11.71
CA ASN A 113 -6.19 -0.60 12.08
C ASN A 113 -5.97 0.55 13.07
N PHE A 114 -6.30 1.78 12.68
CA PHE A 114 -6.08 3.01 13.45
C PHE A 114 -7.37 3.53 14.06
#